data_AF-A0A920LJH0-F1
#
_entry.id   AF-A0A920LJH0-F1
#
_cell.length_a   1.000
_cell.length_b   1.000
_cell.length_c   1.000
_cell.angle_alpha   90.00
_cell.angle_beta   90.00
_cell.angle_gamma   90.00
#
_symmetry.space_group_name_H-M   'P 1'
#
loop_
_entity.id
_entity.type
_entity.pdbx_description
1 polymer ?
#
loop_
_entity_poly.entity_id
_entity_poly.type
_entity_poly.pdbx_seq_one_letter_code
_entity_poly.pdbx_strand_id
1 'polypeptide(L)' 'MRRSSVRTFVKKAEASIEAGDKKNAKEALLNAEKQLMRGAQKGAFNKKMASRKISRLTKKLINS' A
#
# COMPACT_ATOMS: atom_id res chain seq x y z
N MET A 1 -12.95 -9.07 5.74
CA MET A 1 -12.20 -8.06 4.95
C MET A 1 -12.06 -8.58 3.53
N ARG A 2 -12.46 -7.83 2.50
CA ARG A 2 -12.30 -8.27 1.11
C ARG A 2 -10.85 -8.08 0.65
N ARG A 3 -10.15 -9.18 0.36
CA ARG A 3 -8.77 -9.16 -0.13
C ARG A 3 -8.63 -8.38 -1.45
N SER A 4 -9.69 -8.34 -2.26
CA SER A 4 -9.76 -7.58 -3.52
C SER A 4 -9.63 -6.07 -3.29
N SER A 5 -10.36 -5.51 -2.33
CA SER A 5 -10.32 -4.07 -2.04
C SER A 5 -8.92 -3.60 -1.64
N VAL A 6 -8.21 -4.38 -0.80
CA VAL A 6 -6.84 -4.06 -0.39
C VAL A 6 -5.88 -4.09 -1.58
N ARG A 7 -6.02 -5.07 -2.48
CA ARG A 7 -5.24 -5.11 -3.73
C ARG A 7 -5.49 -3.89 -4.61
N THR A 8 -6.72 -3.39 -4.67
CA THR A 8 -7.04 -2.17 -5.44
C THR A 8 -6.33 -0.94 -4.88
N PHE A 9 -6.30 -0.75 -3.56
CA PHE A 9 -5.58 0.38 -2.95
C PHE A 9 -4.07 0.30 -3.20
N VAL A 10 -3.50 -0.90 -3.12
CA VAL A 10 -2.08 -1.13 -3.43
C VAL A 10 -1.77 -0.79 -4.89
N LYS A 11 -2.63 -1.20 -5.84
CA LYS A 11 -2.47 -0.85 -7.26
C LYS A 11 -2.56 0.66 -7.50
N LYS A 12 -3.49 1.35 -6.81
CA LYS A 12 -3.60 2.82 -6.89
C LYS A 12 -2.32 3.50 -6.41
N ALA A 13 -1.76 3.04 -5.28
CA ALA A 13 -0.49 3.57 -4.78
C ALA A 13 0.67 3.32 -5.77
N GLU A 14 0.75 2.13 -6.37
CA GLU A 14 1.75 1.81 -7.40
C GLU A 14 1.61 2.75 -8.62
N ALA A 15 0.38 2.94 -9.12
CA ALA A 15 0.12 3.84 -10.25
C ALA A 15 0.45 5.31 -9.95
N SER A 16 0.14 5.81 -8.74
CA SER A 16 0.47 7.18 -8.35
C SER A 16 1.98 7.41 -8.20
N ILE A 17 2.73 6.39 -7.76
CA ILE A 17 4.20 6.46 -7.72
C ILE A 17 4.77 6.50 -9.15
N GLU A 18 4.24 5.67 -10.05
CA GLU A 18 4.67 5.65 -11.47
C GLU A 18 4.33 6.95 -12.20
N ALA A 19 3.24 7.63 -11.83
CA ALA A 19 2.85 8.93 -12.39
C ALA A 19 3.74 10.10 -11.91
N GLY A 20 4.66 9.89 -10.96
CA GLY A 20 5.58 10.93 -10.48
C GLY A 20 4.98 11.96 -9.52
N ASP A 21 3.70 11.84 -9.16
CA ASP A 21 3.03 12.76 -8.25
C ASP A 21 3.28 12.38 -6.77
N LYS A 22 4.30 13.00 -6.18
CA LYS A 22 4.74 12.72 -4.81
C LYS A 22 3.68 13.03 -3.74
N LYS A 23 2.76 13.96 -3.96
CA LYS A 23 1.71 14.29 -2.98
C LYS A 23 0.62 13.23 -3.01
N ASN A 24 0.10 12.94 -4.21
CA ASN A 24 -0.93 11.93 -4.39
C ASN A 24 -0.43 10.51 -4.05
N ALA A 25 0.85 10.21 -4.33
CA ALA A 25 1.45 8.94 -3.97
C ALA A 25 1.56 8.75 -2.44
N LYS A 26 1.88 9.80 -1.68
CA LYS A 26 1.91 9.73 -0.21
C LYS A 26 0.52 9.43 0.35
N GLU A 27 -0.51 10.13 -0.13
CA GLU A 27 -1.89 9.90 0.32
C GLU A 27 -2.40 8.51 -0.05
N ALA A 28 -2.13 8.05 -1.28
CA ALA A 28 -2.49 6.73 -1.73
C ALA A 28 -1.79 5.63 -0.91
N LEU A 29 -0.51 5.83 -0.57
CA LEU A 29 0.26 4.92 0.26
C LEU A 29 -0.30 4.85 1.69
N LEU A 30 -0.65 5.99 2.29
CA LEU A 30 -1.24 6.06 3.64
C LEU A 30 -2.59 5.31 3.70
N ASN A 31 -3.40 5.45 2.66
CA ASN A 31 -4.65 4.70 2.52
C ASN A 31 -4.41 3.21 2.31
N ALA A 32 -3.44 2.83 1.48
CA ALA A 32 -3.07 1.43 1.26
C ALA A 32 -2.53 0.77 2.55
N GLU A 33 -1.71 1.48 3.33
CA GLU A 33 -1.18 1.04 4.62
C GLU A 33 -2.30 0.76 5.62
N LYS A 34 -3.25 1.69 5.80
CA LYS A 34 -4.39 1.51 6.70
C LYS A 34 -5.19 0.26 6.33
N GLN A 35 -5.45 0.03 5.04
CA GLN A 35 -6.21 -1.13 4.57
C GLN A 35 -5.42 -2.44 4.69
N LEU A 36 -4.12 -2.44 4.41
CA LEU A 36 -3.24 -3.59 4.59
C LEU A 36 -3.14 -4.00 6.06
N MET A 37 -2.93 -3.04 6.96
CA MET A 37 -2.80 -3.30 8.39
C MET A 37 -4.11 -3.77 9.01
N ARG A 38 -5.25 -3.16 8.64
CA ARG A 38 -6.59 -3.67 9.03
C ARG A 38 -6.83 -5.08 8.50
N GLY A 39 -6.41 -5.38 7.28
CA GLY A 39 -6.51 -6.72 6.70
C GLY A 39 -5.62 -7.73 7.43
N ALA A 40 -4.42 -7.34 7.83
CA ALA A 40 -3.50 -8.17 8.58
C ALA A 40 -3.98 -8.43 10.01
N GLN A 41 -4.58 -7.44 10.68
CA GLN A 41 -5.21 -7.62 11.99
C GLN A 41 -6.36 -8.63 11.94
N LYS A 42 -7.16 -8.60 10.88
CA LYS A 42 -8.28 -9.54 10.68
C LYS A 42 -7.85 -10.90 10.10
N GLY A 43 -6.55 -11.21 10.05
CA GLY A 43 -6.03 -12.48 9.54
C GLY A 43 -6.17 -12.69 8.02
N ALA A 44 -6.59 -11.67 7.27
CA ALA A 44 -6.72 -11.80 5.81
C ALA A 44 -5.35 -11.90 5.11
N PHE A 45 -4.30 -11.41 5.77
CA PHE A 45 -2.90 -11.39 5.32
C PHE A 45 -1.95 -11.60 6.51
N ASN A 46 -0.76 -12.12 6.25
CA ASN A 46 0.31 -12.16 7.25
C ASN A 46 0.84 -10.76 7.56
N LYS A 47 1.00 -10.43 8.85
CA LYS A 47 1.56 -9.14 9.31
C LYS A 47 2.91 -8.82 8.68
N LYS A 48 3.81 -9.82 8.60
CA LYS A 48 5.12 -9.68 7.93
C LYS A 48 4.99 -9.38 6.43
N MET A 49 4.00 -9.97 5.75
CA MET A 49 3.77 -9.69 4.33
C MET A 49 3.26 -8.26 4.12
N ALA A 50 2.33 -7.80 4.95
CA ALA A 50 1.85 -6.42 4.91
C ALA A 50 2.98 -5.41 5.13
N SER A 51 3.82 -5.63 6.16
CA SER A 51 4.98 -4.79 6.45
C SER A 51 5.99 -4.75 5.30
N ARG A 52 6.33 -5.90 4.70
CA ARG A 52 7.22 -5.96 3.53
C ARG A 52 6.65 -5.18 2.33
N LYS A 53 5.34 -5.26 2.11
CA LYS A 53 4.68 -4.56 0.99
C LYS A 53 4.71 -3.05 1.19
N ILE A 54 4.42 -2.56 2.40
CA ILE A 54 4.53 -1.14 2.77
C ILE A 54 5.96 -0.66 2.54
N SER A 55 6.96 -1.36 3.09
CA SER A 55 8.38 -1.02 2.93
C SER A 55 8.81 -0.93 1.46
N ARG A 56 8.41 -1.88 0.61
CA ARG A 56 8.69 -1.83 -0.83
C ARG A 56 8.07 -0.61 -1.52
N LEU A 57 6.83 -0.25 -1.18
CA LEU A 57 6.15 0.91 -1.77
C LEU A 57 6.81 2.22 -1.32
N THR A 58 7.14 2.33 -0.04
CA THR A 58 7.85 3.50 0.51
C THR A 58 9.22 3.65 -0.14
N LYS A 59 9.97 2.56 -0.31
CA LYS A 59 11.26 2.59 -0.99
C LYS A 59 11.13 3.00 -2.46
N LYS A 60 10.08 2.56 -3.16
CA LYS A 60 9.78 3.02 -4.53
C LYS A 60 9.52 4.52 -4.59
N LEU A 61 8.72 5.06 -3.66
CA LEU A 61 8.44 6.49 -3.56
C LEU A 61 9.70 7.34 -3.28
N ILE A 62 10.62 6.83 -2.46
CA ILE A 62 11.87 7.52 -2.11
C ILE A 62 12.85 7.49 -3.29
N ASN A 63 12.93 6.36 -4.00
CA ASN A 63 13.85 6.16 -5.11
C ASN A 63 13.34 6.72 -6.44
N SER A 64 12.11 7.24 -6.49
CA SER A 64 11.48 7.86 -7.66
C SER A 64 11.58 9.38 -7.69
#